data_AF-A0A6V7K2V9-F1
#
_entry.id   AF-A0A6V7K2V9-F1
#
_cell.length_a   1.000
_cell.length_b   1.000
_cell.length_c   1.000
_cell.angle_alpha   90.00
_cell.angle_beta   90.00
_cell.angle_gamma   90.00
#
_symmetry.space_group_name_H-M   'P 1'
#
loop_
_entity.id
_entity.type
_entity.pdbx_description
1 polymer ?
#
loop_
_entity_poly.entity_id
_entity_poly.type
_entity_poly.pdbx_seq_one_letter_code
_entity_poly.pdbx_strand_id
1 'polypeptide(L)' 'EVSPQRFEVRPVNKSVQEGGAVMIPCVVANRMGIVQWAKDGFAFVVQP' A
#
# COMPACT_ATOMS: atom_id res chain seq x y z
N GLU A 1 -9.45 -23.84 9.10
CA GLU A 1 -10.20 -22.66 8.60
C GLU A 1 -9.23 -21.73 7.89
N VAL A 2 -9.61 -21.14 6.74
CA VAL A 2 -8.72 -20.22 6.02
C VAL A 2 -8.91 -18.82 6.60
N SER A 3 -7.85 -18.23 7.13
CA SER A 3 -7.90 -16.86 7.66
C SER A 3 -8.08 -15.86 6.51
N PRO A 4 -8.99 -14.87 6.65
CA PRO A 4 -9.22 -13.88 5.59
C PRO A 4 -7.99 -12.96 5.40
N GLN A 5 -7.92 -12.33 4.22
CA GLN A 5 -6.93 -11.28 3.95
C GLN A 5 -7.18 -10.09 4.89
N ARG A 6 -6.11 -9.51 5.42
CA ARG A 6 -6.20 -8.33 6.28
C ARG A 6 -4.97 -7.46 6.15
N PHE A 7 -5.10 -6.19 6.50
CA PHE A 7 -3.95 -5.34 6.75
C PHE A 7 -3.34 -5.69 8.10
N GLU A 8 -2.05 -5.98 8.10
CA GLU A 8 -1.24 -6.00 9.31
C GLU A 8 -0.64 -4.62 9.58
N VAL A 9 -0.29 -3.89 8.51
CA VAL A 9 0.10 -2.48 8.57
C VAL A 9 -0.71 -1.70 7.53
N ARG A 10 -1.42 -0.65 7.98
CA ARG A 10 -2.14 0.28 7.11
C ARG A 10 -1.27 1.51 6.79
N PRO A 11 -1.37 2.06 5.57
CA PRO A 11 -0.80 3.35 5.25
C PRO A 11 -1.29 4.43 6.21
N VAL A 12 -0.40 5.33 6.60
CA VAL A 12 -0.71 6.50 7.44
C VAL A 12 -0.14 7.76 6.81
N ASN A 13 -0.70 8.91 7.18
CA ASN A 13 -0.23 10.20 6.70
C ASN A 13 1.23 10.44 7.10
N LYS A 14 2.02 10.95 6.16
CA LYS A 14 3.41 11.32 6.35
C LYS A 14 3.65 12.71 5.76
N SER A 15 4.49 13.49 6.42
CA SER A 15 5.01 14.75 5.89
C SER A 15 6.49 14.54 5.57
N VAL A 16 6.93 15.07 4.45
CA VAL A 16 8.33 15.02 3.99
C VAL A 16 8.67 16.38 3.41
N GLN A 17 9.93 16.80 3.58
CA GLN A 17 10.42 18.02 2.98
C GLN A 17 10.65 17.83 1.48
N GLU A 18 10.53 18.91 0.71
CA GLU A 18 10.85 18.90 -0.72
C GLU A 18 12.28 18.36 -0.96
N GLY A 19 12.43 17.52 -2.00
CA GLY A 19 13.66 16.79 -2.29
C GLY A 19 13.91 15.57 -1.41
N GLY A 20 13.14 15.37 -0.34
CA GLY A 20 13.19 14.19 0.51
C GLY A 20 12.44 12.99 -0.06
N ALA A 21 12.85 11.79 0.34
CA ALA A 21 12.15 10.54 0.05
C ALA A 21 11.29 10.12 1.25
N VAL A 22 10.15 9.48 0.97
CA VAL A 22 9.26 8.93 2.00
C VAL A 22 8.79 7.54 1.60
N MET A 23 8.74 6.64 2.59
CA MET A 23 8.15 5.31 2.43
C MET A 23 6.80 5.28 3.14
N ILE A 24 5.76 4.82 2.43
CA ILE A 24 4.42 4.61 2.98
C ILE A 24 4.24 3.10 3.19
N PRO A 25 4.26 2.61 4.44
CA PRO A 25 4.25 1.18 4.70
C PRO A 25 2.87 0.58 4.46
N CYS A 26 2.85 -0.64 3.89
CA CYS A 26 1.66 -1.46 3.73
C CYS A 26 2.06 -2.93 3.85
N VAL A 27 1.47 -3.65 4.79
CA VAL A 27 1.69 -5.09 4.98
C VAL A 27 0.33 -5.77 4.98
N VAL A 28 0.16 -6.75 4.08
CA VAL A 28 -1.06 -7.52 3.91
C VAL A 28 -0.78 -8.97 4.32
N ALA A 29 -1.46 -9.44 5.35
CA ALA A 29 -1.43 -10.82 5.77
C ALA A 29 -2.50 -11.64 5.02
N ASN A 30 -2.19 -12.91 4.74
CA ASN A 30 -3.04 -13.82 3.96
C ASN A 30 -3.47 -13.21 2.62
N ARG A 31 -2.52 -12.72 1.82
CA ARG A 31 -2.80 -12.08 0.53
C ARG A 31 -3.48 -13.08 -0.42
N MET A 32 -4.72 -12.79 -0.81
CA MET A 32 -5.51 -13.62 -1.74
C MET A 32 -5.68 -13.01 -3.14
N GLY A 33 -5.24 -11.77 -3.35
CA GLY A 33 -5.41 -11.05 -4.62
C GLY A 33 -4.30 -10.03 -4.91
N ILE A 34 -4.53 -9.15 -5.88
CA ILE A 34 -3.60 -8.07 -6.22
C ILE A 34 -3.70 -6.96 -5.17
N VAL A 35 -2.55 -6.50 -4.67
CA VAL A 35 -2.45 -5.31 -3.83
C VAL A 35 -1.92 -4.18 -4.72
N GLN A 36 -2.62 -3.06 -4.76
CA GLN A 36 -2.33 -1.95 -5.66
C GLN A 36 -2.37 -0.62 -4.90
N TRP A 37 -1.41 0.25 -5.19
CA TRP A 37 -1.44 1.63 -4.72
C TRP A 37 -2.36 2.48 -5.59
N ALA A 38 -3.12 3.36 -4.95
CA ALA A 38 -3.84 4.41 -5.63
C ALA A 38 -3.44 5.76 -5.04
N LYS A 39 -3.35 6.77 -5.89
CA LYS A 39 -3.12 8.16 -5.50
C LYS A 39 -4.15 9.03 -6.21
N ASP A 40 -4.89 9.83 -5.44
CA ASP A 40 -5.89 10.78 -5.95
C ASP A 40 -6.92 10.15 -6.90
N GLY A 41 -7.32 8.89 -6.63
CA GLY A 41 -8.28 8.13 -7.44
C GLY A 41 -7.67 7.34 -8.60
N PHE A 42 -6.36 7.44 -8.84
CA PHE A 42 -5.68 6.75 -9.93
C PHE A 42 -4.86 5.56 -9.42
N ALA A 43 -5.10 4.39 -10.03
CA ALA A 43 -4.34 3.18 -9.82
C ALA A 43 -2.93 3.30 -10.41
N PHE A 44 -1.90 2.97 -9.62
CA PHE A 44 -0.56 2.81 -10.16
C PHE A 44 -0.47 1.46 -10.89
N VAL A 45 -0.53 1.51 -12.22
CA VAL A 45 -0.34 0.33 -13.07
C VAL A 45 1.14 0.21 -13.36
N VAL A 46 1.81 -0.71 -12.69
CA VAL A 46 3.18 -1.08 -13.08
C VAL A 46 3.04 -1.92 -14.35
N GLN A 47 3.34 -1.34 -15.51
CA GLN A 47 3.53 -2.13 -16.73
C GLN A 47 4.85 -2.92 -16.59
N PRO A 48 4.88 -4.20 -16.99
CA PRO A 48 6.08 -5.05 -16.91
C PRO A 48 7.28 -4.47 -17.65
#